data_AF-A0A836X396-F1
#
_entry.id   AF-A0A836X396-F1
#
_cell.length_a   1.000
_cell.length_b   1.000
_cell.length_c   1.000
_cell.angle_alpha   90.00
_cell.angle_beta   90.00
_cell.angle_gamma   90.00
#
_symmetry.space_group_name_H-M   'P 1'
#
loop_
_entity.id
_entity.type
_entity.pdbx_description
1 polymer ?
#
loop_
_entity_poly.entity_id
_entity_poly.type
_entity_poly.pdbx_seq_one_letter_code
_entity_poly.pdbx_strand_id
1 'polypeptide(L)' 'MNTGSPITASRTNFAPWWLSWWLYPLHVNYHIEHHLYPSVPHYRLAECHRLLKAAGVLDNGQVMNVHETLGRIFADRETV' A
#
# COMPACT_ATOMS: atom_id res chain seq x y z
N MET A 1 -12.51 11.77 -4.35
CA MET A 1 -11.25 11.17 -3.83
C MET A 1 -10.13 12.18 -4.04
N ASN A 2 -9.45 12.63 -2.97
CA ASN A 2 -8.25 13.46 -3.12
C ASN A 2 -7.10 12.55 -3.58
N THR A 3 -6.51 12.80 -4.75
CA THR A 3 -5.41 12.02 -5.32
C THR A 3 -4.15 12.88 -5.55
N GLY A 4 -4.05 14.03 -4.89
CA GLY A 4 -2.95 14.99 -5.11
C GLY A 4 -1.60 14.58 -4.54
N SER A 5 -1.53 13.47 -3.80
CA SER A 5 -0.29 12.93 -3.22
C SER A 5 -0.17 11.42 -3.41
N PRO A 6 1.05 10.86 -3.45
CA PRO A 6 1.26 9.41 -3.49
C PRO A 6 0.59 8.67 -2.32
N ILE A 7 0.55 9.28 -1.14
CA ILE A 7 -0.08 8.73 0.08
C ILE A 7 -1.58 8.47 -0.13
N THR A 8 -2.24 9.34 -0.88
CA THR A 8 -3.68 9.26 -1.18
C THR A 8 -3.99 8.55 -2.50
N ALA A 9 -3.06 8.57 -3.45
CA ALA A 9 -3.23 8.01 -4.79
C ALA A 9 -2.74 6.56 -4.93
N SER A 10 -1.96 6.06 -3.97
CA SER A 10 -1.47 4.69 -3.93
C SER A 10 -1.81 4.01 -2.60
N ARG A 11 -1.53 2.71 -2.51
CA ARG A 11 -1.95 1.87 -1.38
C ARG A 11 -0.91 0.84 -1.01
N THR A 12 -0.67 0.70 0.28
CA THR A 12 0.10 -0.40 0.85
C THR A 12 -0.85 -1.49 1.31
N ASN A 13 -0.65 -2.71 0.79
CA ASN A 13 -1.50 -3.86 1.10
C ASN A 13 -0.74 -4.90 1.93
N PHE A 14 -1.35 -5.40 2.99
CA PHE A 14 -0.86 -6.56 3.72
C PHE A 14 -1.62 -7.82 3.30
N ALA A 15 -0.90 -8.90 3.09
CA ALA A 15 -1.47 -10.20 2.77
C ALA A 15 -0.69 -11.30 3.52
N PRO A 16 -1.32 -12.46 3.81
CA PRO A 16 -0.60 -13.64 4.30
C PRO A 16 0.58 -13.99 3.40
N TRP A 17 1.63 -14.60 3.95
CA TRP A 17 2.88 -14.85 3.23
C TRP A 17 2.69 -15.61 1.90
N TRP A 18 1.79 -16.60 1.88
CA TRP A 18 1.52 -17.42 0.69
C TRP A 18 0.88 -16.57 -0.41
N LEU A 19 -0.06 -15.70 -0.05
CA LEU A 19 -0.76 -14.83 -1.00
C LEU A 19 0.13 -13.68 -1.46
N SER A 20 0.95 -13.15 -0.55
CA SER A 20 1.96 -12.14 -0.86
C SER A 20 2.93 -12.63 -1.93
N TRP A 21 3.34 -13.90 -1.90
CA TRP A 21 4.21 -14.46 -2.94
C TRP A 21 3.57 -14.44 -4.33
N TRP A 22 2.26 -14.72 -4.42
CA TRP A 22 1.52 -14.73 -5.70
C TRP A 22 1.14 -13.33 -6.20
N LEU A 23 0.63 -12.47 -5.32
CA LEU A 23 0.09 -11.16 -5.72
C LEU A 23 1.12 -10.03 -5.63
N TYR A 24 2.12 -10.18 -4.77
CA TYR A 24 3.09 -9.13 -4.45
C TYR A 24 4.53 -9.64 -4.45
N PRO A 25 5.01 -10.20 -5.58
CA PRO A 25 6.40 -10.62 -5.68
C PRO A 25 7.32 -9.41 -5.42
N LEU A 26 8.46 -9.64 -4.77
CA LEU A 26 9.44 -8.59 -4.48
C LEU A 26 8.87 -7.41 -3.68
N HIS A 27 7.99 -7.66 -2.69
CA HIS A 27 7.49 -6.63 -1.76
C HIS A 27 6.80 -5.43 -2.43
N VAL A 28 6.28 -5.58 -3.66
CA VAL A 28 5.54 -4.51 -4.37
C VAL A 28 4.22 -4.13 -3.69
N ASN A 29 3.84 -4.86 -2.64
CA ASN A 29 2.73 -4.52 -1.75
C ASN A 29 2.95 -3.21 -0.99
N TYR A 30 4.21 -2.79 -0.79
CA TYR A 30 4.60 -1.51 -0.18
C TYR A 30 4.64 -0.39 -1.22
N HIS A 31 3.49 -0.10 -1.82
CA HIS A 31 3.41 0.80 -2.96
C HIS A 31 3.55 2.28 -2.55
N ILE A 32 3.00 2.67 -1.39
CA ILE A 32 3.14 4.04 -0.88
C ILE A 32 4.62 4.34 -0.61
N GLU A 33 5.33 3.40 0.02
CA GLU A 33 6.75 3.50 0.33
C GLU A 33 7.58 3.64 -0.94
N HIS A 34 7.27 2.82 -1.95
CA HIS A 34 7.96 2.88 -3.23
C HIS A 34 7.76 4.23 -3.95
N HIS A 35 6.56 4.80 -3.95
CA HIS A 35 6.35 6.12 -4.56
C HIS A 35 6.97 7.28 -3.78
N LEU A 36 7.03 7.19 -2.44
CA LEU A 36 7.69 8.21 -1.63
C LEU A 36 9.22 8.13 -1.73
N TYR A 37 9.78 6.92 -1.81
CA TYR A 37 11.22 6.67 -1.85
C TYR A 37 11.58 5.61 -2.90
N PRO A 38 11.47 5.92 -4.21
CA PRO A 38 11.67 4.94 -5.29
C PRO A 38 13.10 4.40 -5.37
N SER A 39 14.08 5.09 -4.77
CA SER A 39 15.46 4.64 -4.66
C SER A 39 15.67 3.55 -3.59
N VAL A 40 14.71 3.32 -2.70
CA VAL A 40 14.81 2.26 -1.68
C VAL A 40 14.61 0.91 -2.35
N PRO A 41 15.56 -0.03 -2.22
CA PRO A 41 15.42 -1.33 -2.83
C PRO A 41 14.28 -2.11 -2.17
N HIS A 42 13.61 -2.94 -2.96
CA HIS A 42 12.39 -3.65 -2.54
C HIS A 42 12.55 -4.48 -1.26
N TYR A 43 13.72 -5.06 -1.00
CA TYR A 43 14.01 -5.82 0.22
C TYR A 43 14.09 -4.95 1.49
N ARG A 44 14.13 -3.61 1.38
CA ARG A 44 14.09 -2.65 2.50
C ARG A 44 12.77 -1.90 2.63
N LEU A 45 11.77 -2.16 1.77
CA LEU A 45 10.50 -1.43 1.83
C LEU A 45 9.73 -1.71 3.13
N ALA A 46 9.84 -2.90 3.71
CA ALA A 46 9.25 -3.18 5.02
C ALA A 46 9.88 -2.34 6.15
N GLU A 47 11.18 -2.08 6.07
CA GLU A 47 11.86 -1.17 7.01
C GLU A 47 11.45 0.28 6.77
N CYS A 48 11.38 0.71 5.51
CA CYS A 48 10.86 2.02 5.12
C CYS A 48 9.45 2.25 5.68
N HIS A 49 8.54 1.29 5.53
CA HIS A 49 7.19 1.33 6.09
C HIS A 49 7.20 1.57 7.59
N ARG A 50 8.02 0.83 8.35
CA ARG A 50 8.12 1.00 9.81
C ARG A 50 8.57 2.41 10.19
N LEU A 51 9.55 2.96 9.48
CA LEU A 51 10.05 4.33 9.73
C LEU A 51 8.99 5.39 9.40
N LEU A 52 8.30 5.26 8.27
CA LEU A 52 7.24 6.19 7.87
C LEU A 52 6.03 6.14 8.81
N LYS A 53 5.66 4.94 9.26
CA LYS A 53 4.63 4.76 10.28
C LYS A 53 5.03 5.40 11.61
N ALA A 54 6.26 5.18 12.07
CA ALA A 54 6.75 5.79 13.30
C ALA A 54 6.80 7.33 13.23
N ALA A 55 7.01 7.88 12.04
CA ALA A 55 7.00 9.32 11.78
C ALA A 55 5.58 9.91 11.55
N GLY A 56 4.51 9.10 11.59
CA GLY A 56 3.13 9.55 11.34
C GLY A 56 2.82 9.89 9.88
N VAL A 57 3.74 9.62 8.95
CA VAL A 57 3.56 9.95 7.51
C VAL A 57 2.42 9.14 6.89
N LEU A 58 2.18 7.93 7.40
CA LEU A 58 1.18 7.01 6.86
C LEU A 58 -0.21 7.15 7.49
N ASP A 59 -0.42 8.07 8.44
CA ASP A 59 -1.67 8.18 9.20
C ASP A 59 -2.89 8.47 8.31
N ASN A 60 -2.68 9.21 7.22
CA ASN A 60 -3.69 9.51 6.21
C ASN A 60 -3.52 8.68 4.92
N GLY A 61 -2.65 7.67 4.95
CA GLY A 61 -2.35 6.81 3.82
C GLY A 61 -3.33 5.64 3.68
N GLN A 62 -3.48 5.13 2.47
CA GLN A 62 -4.22 3.89 2.24
C GLN A 62 -3.34 2.69 2.64
N VAL A 63 -3.30 2.38 3.93
CA VAL A 63 -2.62 1.18 4.47
C VAL A 63 -3.69 0.20 4.94
N MET A 64 -3.82 -0.94 4.26
CA MET A 64 -4.89 -1.91 4.57
C MET A 64 -4.51 -3.35 4.24
N ASN A 65 -5.39 -4.29 4.55
CA ASN A 65 -5.24 -5.67 4.13
C ASN A 65 -5.80 -5.87 2.71
N VAL A 66 -5.26 -6.87 2.02
CA VAL A 66 -5.68 -7.22 0.66
C VAL A 66 -7.18 -7.53 0.57
N HIS A 67 -7.78 -8.13 1.60
CA HIS A 67 -9.22 -8.43 1.58
C HIS A 67 -10.08 -7.17 1.56
N GLU A 68 -9.67 -6.10 2.25
CA GLU A 68 -10.34 -4.80 2.24
C GLU A 68 -10.22 -4.15 0.86
N THR A 69 -9.04 -4.28 0.24
CA THR A 69 -8.82 -3.85 -1.15
C THR A 69 -9.73 -4.60 -2.12
N LEU A 70 -9.82 -5.93 -2.03
CA LEU A 70 -10.66 -6.73 -2.90
C LEU A 70 -12.14 -6.39 -2.70
N GLY A 71 -12.58 -6.21 -1.45
CA GLY A 71 -13.94 -5.76 -1.15
C GLY A 71 -14.30 -4.45 -1.84
N ARG A 72 -13.36 -3.50 -1.94
CA ARG A 72 -13.56 -2.24 -2.67
C ARG A 72 -13.56 -2.39 -4.18
N ILE A 73 -12.77 -3.32 -4.73
CA ILE A 73 -12.71 -3.58 -6.18
C ILE A 73 -14.00 -4.24 -6.67
N PHE A 74 -14.55 -5.16 -5.87
CA PHE A 74 -15.75 -5.91 -6.19
C PHE A 74 -17.03 -5.30 -5.65
N ALA A 75 -16.95 -4.19 -4.91
CA ALA A 75 -18.13 -3.44 -4.49
C ALA A 75 -18.84 -2.86 -5.72
N ASP A 76 -20.17 -2.80 -5.64
CA ASP A 76 -20.97 -2.11 -6.64
C ASP A 76 -20.48 -0.67 -6.76
N ARG A 77 -20.27 -0.21 -8.00
CA ARG A 77 -20.05 1.20 -8.25
C ARG A 77 -21.33 1.94 -7.92
N GLU A 78 -21.25 2.90 -7.01
CA GLU A 78 -22.34 3.86 -6.84
C GLU A 78 -22.55 4.57 -8.18
N THR A 79 -23.76 4.42 -8.72
CA THR A 79 -24.22 5.19 -9.87
C THR A 79 -24.43 6.62 -9.41
N VAL A 80 -23.50 7.50 -9.78
CA VAL A 80 -23.69 8.96 -9.73
C VAL A 80 -24.78 9.36 -10.71
#